data_AF-A0A920K077-F1
#
_entry.id   AF-A0A920K077-F1
#
_cell.length_a   1.000
_cell.length_b   1.000
_cell.length_c   1.000
_cell.angle_alpha   90.00
_cell.angle_beta   90.00
_cell.angle_gamma   90.00
#
_symmetry.space_group_name_H-M   'P 1'
#
loop_
_entity.id
_entity.type
_entity.pdbx_description
1 polymer ?
#
loop_
_entity_poly.entity_id
_entity_poly.type
_entity_poly.pdbx_seq_one_letter_code
_entity_poly.pdbx_strand_id
1 'polypeptide(L)'
;MLLWVISSLLLINLASISYAESECDQLAALEADPLSVSAPVNFADLKAEKVIAACSEAIITSQEKMEKARFTLQRARGYFRAGNAVAAFNDLLVAYDLGYPAASFGLATAHFLGDGVEKNVSRAETLFLESYREGVTWSARGLALIYSEVGSHLYDTEKSILWENKFNEEIN
;
A
#
# COMPACT_ATOMS: atom_id res chain seq x y z
N MET A 1 -14.71 10.18 61.44
CA MET A 1 -15.40 10.62 60.21
C MET A 1 -14.42 10.51 59.05
N LEU A 2 -14.29 9.33 58.42
CA LEU A 2 -13.50 9.16 57.20
C LEU A 2 -14.48 9.05 56.02
N LEU A 3 -14.57 10.11 55.20
CA LEU A 3 -15.26 10.05 53.92
C LEU A 3 -14.35 9.35 52.91
N TRP A 4 -14.80 8.22 52.38
CA TRP A 4 -14.21 7.58 51.21
C TRP A 4 -14.65 8.32 49.95
N VAL A 5 -13.70 8.98 49.27
CA VAL A 5 -13.90 9.51 47.92
C VAL A 5 -13.67 8.36 46.95
N ILE A 6 -14.75 7.78 46.45
CA ILE A 6 -14.70 6.79 45.36
C ILE A 6 -14.42 7.58 44.08
N SER A 7 -13.14 7.64 43.69
CA SER A 7 -12.72 8.16 42.40
C SER A 7 -13.23 7.21 41.31
N SER A 8 -14.30 7.61 40.65
CA SER A 8 -14.87 6.86 39.53
C SER A 8 -13.89 6.92 38.36
N LEU A 9 -13.15 5.83 38.13
CA LEU A 9 -12.33 5.67 36.94
C LEU A 9 -13.26 5.70 35.71
N LEU A 10 -13.21 6.79 34.97
CA LEU A 10 -13.85 6.91 33.66
C LEU A 10 -13.10 5.99 32.68
N LEU A 11 -13.62 4.79 32.48
CA LEU A 11 -13.13 3.87 31.45
C LEU A 11 -13.48 4.46 30.09
N ILE A 12 -12.48 5.01 29.40
CA ILE A 12 -12.60 5.46 28.01
C ILE A 12 -12.72 4.18 27.17
N ASN A 13 -13.94 3.88 26.72
CA ASN A 13 -14.19 2.85 25.72
C ASN A 13 -13.53 3.30 24.41
N LEU A 14 -12.32 2.80 24.14
CA LEU A 14 -11.75 2.83 22.80
C LEU A 14 -12.53 1.80 21.98
N ALA A 15 -13.66 2.22 21.43
CA ALA A 15 -14.35 1.46 20.40
C ALA A 15 -13.34 1.27 19.26
N SER A 16 -12.97 0.02 19.00
CA SER A 16 -12.23 -0.35 17.80
C SER A 16 -13.03 0.16 16.61
N ILE A 17 -12.48 1.10 15.84
CA ILE A 17 -13.11 1.58 14.62
C ILE A 17 -13.12 0.40 13.65
N SER A 18 -14.22 -0.35 13.64
CA SER A 18 -14.49 -1.39 12.66
C SER A 18 -14.91 -0.67 11.38
N TYR A 19 -13.96 -0.36 10.51
CA TYR A 19 -14.28 0.11 9.15
C TYR A 19 -15.10 -0.97 8.45
N ALA A 20 -16.23 -0.58 7.85
CA ALA A 20 -17.05 -1.51 7.11
C ALA A 20 -16.33 -1.90 5.81
N GLU A 21 -16.05 -3.18 5.64
CA GLU A 21 -15.47 -3.72 4.41
C GLU A 21 -16.37 -3.41 3.22
N SER A 22 -15.79 -2.83 2.16
CA SER A 22 -16.49 -2.54 0.90
C SER A 22 -16.30 -3.66 -0.13
N GLU A 23 -17.14 -3.67 -1.17
CA GLU A 23 -16.92 -4.56 -2.33
C GLU A 23 -15.56 -4.30 -3.00
N CYS A 24 -15.06 -3.07 -3.00
CA CYS A 24 -13.72 -2.74 -3.49
C CYS A 24 -12.64 -3.48 -2.67
N ASP A 25 -12.73 -3.45 -1.34
CA ASP A 25 -11.78 -4.12 -0.45
C ASP A 25 -11.79 -5.64 -0.68
N GLN A 26 -12.96 -6.25 -0.84
CA GLN A 26 -13.10 -7.69 -1.10
C GLN A 26 -12.49 -8.13 -2.43
N LEU A 27 -12.52 -7.25 -3.44
CA LEU A 27 -12.07 -7.57 -4.78
C LEU A 27 -10.60 -7.23 -5.03
N ALA A 28 -10.03 -6.32 -4.24
CA ALA A 28 -8.76 -5.69 -4.61
C ALA A 28 -7.85 -5.28 -3.45
N ALA A 29 -8.05 -5.78 -2.22
CA ALA A 29 -7.09 -5.58 -1.15
C ALA A 29 -5.67 -6.06 -1.52
N LEU A 30 -4.69 -5.25 -1.13
CA LEU A 30 -3.28 -5.43 -1.44
C LEU A 30 -2.57 -6.06 -0.23
N GLU A 31 -1.84 -7.15 -0.45
CA GLU A 31 -1.08 -7.81 0.62
C GLU A 31 0.00 -6.91 1.25
N ALA A 32 0.59 -6.03 0.45
CA ALA A 32 1.57 -5.04 0.91
C ALA A 32 0.95 -3.86 1.67
N ASP A 33 -0.37 -3.77 1.81
CA ASP A 33 -1.02 -2.62 2.45
C ASP A 33 -1.16 -2.82 3.97
N PRO A 34 -0.39 -2.09 4.80
CA PRO A 34 -0.46 -2.21 6.26
C PRO A 34 -1.77 -1.67 6.84
N LEU A 35 -2.55 -0.94 6.04
CA LEU A 35 -3.85 -0.37 6.41
C LEU A 35 -5.01 -1.11 5.72
N SER A 36 -4.76 -2.31 5.16
CA SER A 36 -5.81 -3.15 4.57
C SER A 36 -6.85 -3.55 5.62
N VAL A 37 -8.12 -3.60 5.19
CA VAL A 37 -9.26 -3.96 6.05
C VAL A 37 -9.89 -5.31 5.69
N SER A 38 -9.36 -5.99 4.68
CA SER A 38 -9.84 -7.30 4.20
C SER A 38 -8.68 -8.23 3.82
N ALA A 39 -9.02 -9.49 3.54
CA ALA A 39 -8.05 -10.48 3.07
C ALA A 39 -7.47 -10.07 1.70
N PRO A 40 -6.15 -10.25 1.48
CA PRO A 40 -5.52 -9.83 0.25
C PRO A 40 -5.99 -10.68 -0.95
N VAL A 41 -6.09 -10.03 -2.11
CA VAL A 41 -6.40 -10.69 -3.38
C VAL A 41 -5.17 -10.71 -4.26
N ASN A 42 -4.74 -11.89 -4.69
CA ASN A 42 -3.60 -12.04 -5.60
C ASN A 42 -3.81 -11.26 -6.89
N PHE A 43 -2.76 -10.60 -7.38
CA PHE A 43 -2.84 -9.76 -8.58
C PHE A 43 -3.35 -10.54 -9.81
N ALA A 44 -2.93 -11.81 -9.97
CA ALA A 44 -3.34 -12.65 -11.09
C ALA A 44 -4.86 -12.92 -11.11
N ASP A 45 -5.50 -12.94 -9.94
CA ASP A 45 -6.91 -13.30 -9.76
C ASP A 45 -7.86 -12.11 -9.93
N LEU A 46 -7.33 -10.88 -9.94
CA LEU A 46 -8.10 -9.65 -10.10
C LEU A 46 -8.99 -9.69 -11.35
N LYS A 47 -10.27 -9.41 -11.15
CA LYS A 47 -11.25 -9.19 -12.23
C LYS A 47 -11.29 -7.70 -12.55
N ALA A 48 -10.38 -7.26 -13.42
CA ALA A 48 -10.11 -5.85 -13.71
C ALA A 48 -11.36 -4.96 -13.80
N GLU A 49 -12.33 -5.32 -14.65
CA GLU A 49 -13.56 -4.52 -14.84
C GLU A 49 -14.38 -4.38 -13.55
N LYS A 50 -14.53 -5.48 -12.78
CA LYS A 50 -15.27 -5.46 -11.51
C LYS A 50 -14.56 -4.62 -10.46
N VAL A 51 -13.24 -4.77 -10.35
CA VAL A 51 -12.41 -3.97 -9.44
C VAL A 51 -12.56 -2.49 -9.76
N ILE A 52 -12.39 -2.11 -11.03
CA ILE A 52 -12.46 -0.71 -11.46
C ILE A 52 -13.83 -0.11 -11.16
N ALA A 53 -14.92 -0.85 -11.44
CA ALA A 53 -16.28 -0.41 -11.17
C ALA A 53 -16.54 -0.24 -9.66
N ALA A 54 -16.31 -1.28 -8.86
CA ALA A 54 -16.57 -1.27 -7.42
C ALA A 54 -15.75 -0.19 -6.70
N CYS A 55 -14.46 -0.06 -7.04
CA CYS A 55 -13.60 0.94 -6.42
C CYS A 55 -13.93 2.37 -6.88
N SER A 56 -14.41 2.57 -8.12
CA SER A 56 -14.86 3.90 -8.55
C SER A 56 -16.09 4.36 -7.76
N GLU A 57 -17.05 3.47 -7.50
CA GLU A 57 -18.21 3.76 -6.66
C GLU A 57 -17.80 4.04 -5.21
N ALA A 58 -16.89 3.23 -4.66
CA ALA A 58 -16.37 3.41 -3.30
C ALA A 58 -15.64 4.75 -3.13
N ILE A 59 -14.85 5.18 -4.12
CA ILE A 59 -14.17 6.49 -4.11
C ILE A 59 -15.17 7.65 -4.08
N ILE A 60 -16.28 7.56 -4.82
CA ILE A 60 -17.31 8.61 -4.89
C ILE A 60 -18.09 8.71 -3.58
N THR A 61 -18.38 7.56 -2.96
CA THR A 61 -19.22 7.48 -1.75
C THR A 61 -18.43 7.65 -0.45
N SER A 62 -17.11 7.41 -0.47
CA SER A 62 -16.24 7.58 0.70
C SER A 62 -16.25 9.03 1.23
N GLN A 63 -16.39 9.17 2.54
CA GLN A 63 -16.29 10.46 3.24
C GLN A 63 -14.94 10.62 3.93
N GLU A 64 -14.29 9.52 4.27
CA GLU A 64 -13.01 9.51 4.95
C GLU A 64 -11.84 9.57 3.97
N LYS A 65 -10.88 10.45 4.26
CA LYS A 65 -9.70 10.67 3.42
C LYS A 65 -8.90 9.39 3.18
N MET A 66 -8.69 8.59 4.23
CA MET A 66 -7.88 7.36 4.14
C MET A 66 -8.60 6.23 3.44
N GLU A 67 -9.93 6.14 3.54
CA GLU A 67 -10.73 5.18 2.76
C GLU A 67 -10.66 5.53 1.27
N LYS A 68 -10.85 6.80 0.93
CA LYS A 68 -10.73 7.28 -0.45
C LYS A 68 -9.36 6.93 -1.03
N ALA A 69 -8.29 7.13 -0.26
CA ALA A 69 -6.94 6.82 -0.69
C ALA A 69 -6.72 5.31 -0.88
N ARG A 70 -7.22 4.49 0.05
CA ARG A 70 -7.22 3.01 -0.05
C ARG A 70 -7.94 2.54 -1.31
N PHE A 71 -9.17 3.00 -1.56
CA PHE A 71 -9.94 2.61 -2.74
C PHE A 71 -9.29 3.06 -4.04
N THR A 72 -8.64 4.23 -4.02
CA THR A 72 -7.88 4.74 -5.17
C THR A 72 -6.68 3.84 -5.49
N LEU A 73 -5.91 3.43 -4.47
CA LEU A 73 -4.84 2.44 -4.64
C LEU A 73 -5.36 1.10 -5.19
N GLN A 74 -6.47 0.61 -4.66
CA GLN A 74 -7.07 -0.66 -5.10
C GLN A 74 -7.58 -0.58 -6.55
N ARG A 75 -8.15 0.57 -6.96
CA ARG A 75 -8.51 0.82 -8.37
C ARG A 75 -7.30 0.85 -9.29
N ALA A 76 -6.17 1.40 -8.85
CA ALA A 76 -4.91 1.34 -9.60
C ALA A 76 -4.51 -0.10 -9.93
N ARG A 77 -4.66 -1.04 -8.98
CA ARG A 77 -4.43 -2.48 -9.24
C ARG A 77 -5.34 -3.03 -10.33
N GLY A 78 -6.61 -2.61 -10.32
CA GLY A 78 -7.57 -2.92 -11.39
C GLY A 78 -7.12 -2.40 -12.76
N TYR A 79 -6.65 -1.15 -12.82
CA TYR A 79 -6.13 -0.56 -14.05
C TYR A 79 -4.86 -1.25 -14.57
N PHE A 80 -3.90 -1.58 -13.70
CA PHE A 80 -2.74 -2.39 -14.09
C PHE A 80 -3.19 -3.74 -14.65
N ARG A 81 -4.15 -4.41 -14.01
CA ARG A 81 -4.68 -5.69 -14.50
C ARG A 81 -5.37 -5.57 -15.87
N ALA A 82 -5.99 -4.42 -16.14
CA ALA A 82 -6.59 -4.09 -17.43
C ALA A 82 -5.57 -3.70 -18.52
N GLY A 83 -4.28 -3.61 -18.18
CA GLY A 83 -3.24 -3.10 -19.10
C GLY A 83 -3.25 -1.58 -19.27
N ASN A 84 -3.98 -0.85 -18.43
CA ASN A 84 -4.03 0.62 -18.45
C ASN A 84 -3.05 1.20 -17.41
N ALA A 85 -1.76 1.05 -17.68
CA ALA A 85 -0.71 1.46 -16.75
C ALA A 85 -0.69 2.98 -16.48
N VAL A 86 -1.09 3.81 -17.45
CA VAL A 86 -1.16 5.28 -17.27
C VAL A 86 -2.26 5.66 -16.27
N ALA A 87 -3.47 5.08 -16.39
CA ALA A 87 -4.53 5.33 -15.42
C ALA A 87 -4.16 4.80 -14.03
N ALA A 88 -3.51 3.64 -13.96
CA ALA A 88 -3.02 3.08 -12.71
C ALA A 88 -2.00 4.01 -12.03
N PHE A 89 -1.01 4.50 -12.78
CA PHE A 89 -0.02 5.44 -12.27
C PHE A 89 -0.65 6.74 -11.75
N ASN A 90 -1.64 7.28 -12.46
CA ASN A 90 -2.37 8.46 -12.01
C ASN A 90 -3.14 8.21 -10.71
N ASP A 91 -3.79 7.05 -10.56
CA ASP A 91 -4.46 6.69 -9.31
C ASP A 91 -3.45 6.52 -8.16
N LEU A 92 -2.27 5.94 -8.43
CA LEU A 92 -1.20 5.86 -7.44
C LEU A 92 -0.74 7.25 -6.98
N LEU A 93 -0.59 8.22 -7.90
CA LEU A 93 -0.27 9.60 -7.55
C LEU A 93 -1.34 10.22 -6.65
N VAL A 94 -2.63 10.02 -6.97
CA VAL A 94 -3.72 10.52 -6.14
C VAL A 94 -3.72 9.88 -4.75
N ALA A 95 -3.52 8.57 -4.64
CA ALA A 95 -3.43 7.88 -3.35
C ALA A 95 -2.21 8.33 -2.52
N TYR A 96 -1.08 8.58 -3.20
CA TYR A 96 0.14 9.13 -2.59
C TYR A 96 -0.07 10.55 -2.05
N ASP A 97 -0.71 11.44 -2.82
CA ASP A 97 -1.04 12.81 -2.40
C ASP A 97 -2.03 12.84 -1.22
N LEU A 98 -2.87 11.80 -1.10
CA LEU A 98 -3.71 11.59 0.08
C LEU A 98 -2.93 11.06 1.29
N GLY A 99 -1.65 10.71 1.14
CA GLY A 99 -0.77 10.25 2.21
C GLY A 99 -0.97 8.79 2.57
N TYR A 100 -1.30 7.93 1.59
CA TYR A 100 -1.53 6.51 1.83
C TYR A 100 -0.22 5.71 1.67
N PRO A 101 0.29 5.04 2.73
CA PRO A 101 1.64 4.44 2.72
C PRO A 101 1.92 3.45 1.58
N ALA A 102 0.93 2.61 1.26
CA ALA A 102 1.05 1.61 0.21
C ALA A 102 1.05 2.19 -1.22
N ALA A 103 0.64 3.47 -1.39
CA ALA A 103 0.76 4.14 -2.68
C ALA A 103 2.23 4.43 -3.04
N SER A 104 3.07 4.75 -2.05
CA SER A 104 4.51 4.92 -2.23
C SER A 104 5.16 3.64 -2.77
N PHE A 105 4.77 2.47 -2.25
CA PHE A 105 5.19 1.16 -2.75
C PHE A 105 4.72 0.92 -4.20
N GLY A 106 3.48 1.27 -4.52
CA GLY A 106 2.94 1.18 -5.87
C GLY A 106 3.70 2.05 -6.87
N LEU A 107 3.96 3.32 -6.52
CA LEU A 107 4.75 4.24 -7.35
C LEU A 107 6.20 3.77 -7.53
N ALA A 108 6.81 3.24 -6.48
CA ALA A 108 8.15 2.67 -6.54
C ALA A 108 8.20 1.51 -7.55
N THR A 109 7.22 0.62 -7.49
CA THR A 109 7.08 -0.52 -8.42
C THR A 109 6.89 -0.04 -9.85
N ALA A 110 6.02 0.96 -10.07
CA ALA A 110 5.79 1.53 -11.40
C ALA A 110 7.08 2.14 -12.00
N HIS A 111 7.85 2.90 -11.22
CA HIS A 111 9.15 3.42 -11.66
C HIS A 111 10.21 2.33 -11.86
N PHE A 112 10.19 1.26 -11.07
CA PHE A 112 11.14 0.15 -11.22
C PHE A 112 10.91 -0.62 -12.52
N LEU A 113 9.65 -0.86 -12.87
CA LEU A 113 9.25 -1.62 -14.06
C LEU A 113 9.13 -0.75 -15.31
N GLY A 114 8.87 0.55 -15.17
CA GLY A 114 8.51 1.44 -16.28
C GLY A 114 7.04 1.35 -16.67
N ASP A 115 6.16 0.97 -15.74
CA ASP A 115 4.73 0.79 -16.00
C ASP A 115 3.98 2.12 -15.85
N GLY A 116 3.52 2.67 -16.98
CA GLY A 116 2.77 3.93 -17.00
C GLY A 116 3.63 5.18 -16.80
N VAL A 117 4.94 5.00 -16.58
CA VAL A 117 5.95 6.05 -16.38
C VAL A 117 7.30 5.55 -16.91
N GLU A 118 8.23 6.45 -17.23
CA GLU A 118 9.60 6.06 -17.58
C GLU A 118 10.28 5.32 -16.42
N LYS A 119 11.00 4.23 -16.75
CA LYS A 119 11.77 3.47 -15.76
C LYS A 119 12.82 4.37 -15.11
N ASN A 120 12.82 4.41 -13.78
CA ASN A 120 13.76 5.20 -12.99
C ASN A 120 14.06 4.49 -11.66
N VAL A 121 15.16 3.73 -11.63
CA VAL A 121 15.53 2.91 -10.48
C VAL A 121 15.92 3.74 -9.24
N SER A 122 16.50 4.93 -9.40
CA SER A 122 16.80 5.84 -8.28
C SER A 122 15.53 6.39 -7.63
N ARG A 123 14.52 6.73 -8.45
CA ARG A 123 13.22 7.17 -7.95
C ARG A 123 12.50 6.03 -7.25
N ALA A 124 12.55 4.82 -7.81
CA ALA A 124 12.01 3.63 -7.19
C ALA A 124 12.65 3.34 -5.82
N GLU A 125 13.99 3.41 -5.72
CA GLU A 125 14.72 3.24 -4.45
C GLU A 125 14.24 4.23 -3.38
N THR A 126 14.13 5.51 -3.74
CA THR A 126 13.67 6.56 -2.83
C THR A 126 12.27 6.27 -2.30
N LEU A 127 11.35 5.87 -3.18
CA LEU A 127 9.95 5.59 -2.82
C LEU A 127 9.80 4.29 -2.03
N PHE A 128 10.58 3.24 -2.31
CA PHE A 128 10.58 2.04 -1.47
C PHE A 128 11.14 2.33 -0.07
N LEU A 129 12.21 3.12 0.05
CA LEU A 129 12.74 3.54 1.35
C LEU A 129 11.74 4.38 2.14
N GLU A 130 10.95 5.22 1.46
CA GLU A 130 9.84 5.96 2.06
C GLU A 130 8.74 5.03 2.56
N SER A 131 8.23 4.18 1.68
CA SER A 131 7.14 3.26 1.99
C SER A 131 7.50 2.27 3.11
N TYR A 132 8.74 1.76 3.13
CA TYR A 132 9.23 0.91 4.21
C TYR A 132 9.23 1.63 5.57
N ARG A 133 9.66 2.90 5.62
CA ARG A 133 9.61 3.72 6.85
C ARG A 133 8.19 3.96 7.35
N GLU A 134 7.20 3.89 6.47
CA GLU A 134 5.78 4.02 6.79
C GLU A 134 5.10 2.67 7.12
N GLY A 135 5.88 1.60 7.25
CA GLY A 135 5.40 0.28 7.67
C GLY A 135 5.01 -0.67 6.54
N VAL A 136 5.33 -0.33 5.28
CA VAL A 136 5.11 -1.25 4.14
C VAL A 136 6.30 -2.22 4.04
N THR A 137 6.26 -3.30 4.82
CA THR A 137 7.31 -4.34 4.90
C THR A 137 7.72 -4.89 3.52
N TRP A 138 6.77 -5.08 2.60
CA TRP A 138 7.03 -5.55 1.23
C TRP A 138 7.98 -4.65 0.43
N SER A 139 8.14 -3.37 0.82
CA SER A 139 9.12 -2.47 0.21
C SER A 139 10.56 -2.93 0.43
N ALA A 140 10.85 -3.65 1.52
CA ALA A 140 12.16 -4.25 1.73
C ALA A 140 12.52 -5.23 0.61
N ARG A 141 11.55 -6.04 0.16
CA ARG A 141 11.74 -6.94 -0.98
C ARG A 141 11.94 -6.19 -2.29
N GLY A 142 11.23 -5.08 -2.49
CA GLY A 142 11.45 -4.17 -3.63
C GLY A 142 12.87 -3.61 -3.66
N LEU A 143 13.42 -3.21 -2.51
CA LEU A 143 14.81 -2.74 -2.38
C LEU A 143 15.81 -3.86 -2.66
N ALA A 144 15.56 -5.07 -2.17
CA ALA A 144 16.40 -6.23 -2.47
C ALA A 144 16.49 -6.49 -3.99
N LEU A 145 15.38 -6.34 -4.72
CA LEU A 145 15.33 -6.44 -6.18
C LEU A 145 16.11 -5.33 -6.87
N ILE A 146 15.97 -4.06 -6.44
CA ILE A 146 16.74 -2.95 -7.00
C ILE A 146 18.25 -3.19 -6.87
N TYR A 147 18.71 -3.59 -5.68
CA TYR A 147 20.13 -3.79 -5.42
C TYR A 147 20.71 -5.07 -6.06
N SER A 148 19.86 -6.00 -6.52
CA SER A 148 20.31 -7.21 -7.23
C SER A 148 20.30 -7.07 -8.76
N GLU A 149 19.82 -5.96 -9.31
CA GLU A 149 19.77 -5.74 -10.77
C GLU A 149 21.18 -5.52 -11.35
N VAL A 150 21.79 -6.59 -11.87
CA VAL A 150 23.12 -6.55 -12.51
C VAL A 150 23.14 -5.51 -13.63
N GLY A 151 24.10 -4.60 -13.58
CA GLY A 151 24.26 -3.52 -14.56
C GLY A 151 23.56 -2.21 -14.18
N SER A 152 22.72 -2.20 -13.13
CA SER A 152 22.22 -0.97 -12.52
C SER A 152 23.34 -0.21 -11.80
N HIS A 153 23.27 1.12 -11.76
CA HIS A 153 24.19 1.94 -10.95
C HIS A 153 23.97 1.76 -9.43
N LEU A 154 22.87 1.12 -9.05
CA LEU A 154 22.57 0.75 -7.66
C LEU A 154 22.99 -0.68 -7.32
N TYR A 155 23.52 -1.47 -8.26
CA TYR A 155 23.86 -2.87 -8.01
C TYR A 155 24.80 -3.03 -6.80
N ASP A 156 24.34 -3.76 -5.79
CA ASP A 156 25.01 -3.98 -4.51
C ASP A 156 24.45 -5.26 -3.85
N THR A 157 25.20 -6.35 -3.95
CA THR A 157 24.75 -7.65 -3.43
C THR A 157 24.62 -7.69 -1.91
N GLU A 158 25.45 -6.93 -1.18
CA GLU A 158 25.39 -6.90 0.28
C GLU A 158 24.12 -6.18 0.74
N LYS A 159 23.79 -5.04 0.12
CA LYS A 159 22.50 -4.37 0.37
C LYS A 159 21.32 -5.23 -0.04
N SER A 160 21.40 -5.94 -1.16
CA SER A 160 20.31 -6.83 -1.58
C SER A 160 19.99 -7.88 -0.50
N ILE A 161 21.01 -8.56 0.01
CA ILE A 161 20.87 -9.55 1.09
C ILE A 161 20.36 -8.90 2.38
N LEU A 162 20.88 -7.71 2.72
CA LEU A 162 20.43 -6.96 3.90
C LEU A 162 18.92 -6.70 3.85
N TRP A 163 18.40 -6.22 2.73
CA TRP A 163 16.99 -5.89 2.57
C TRP A 163 16.09 -7.14 2.49
N GLU A 164 16.58 -8.24 1.91
CA GLU A 164 15.87 -9.52 1.92
C GLU A 164 15.76 -10.07 3.36
N ASN A 165 16.81 -9.94 4.18
CA ASN A 165 16.76 -10.33 5.59
C ASN A 165 15.74 -9.50 6.37
N LYS A 166 15.69 -8.18 6.13
CA LYS A 166 14.70 -7.29 6.74
C LYS A 166 13.26 -7.71 6.41
N PHE A 167 13.00 -8.06 5.16
CA PHE A 167 11.69 -8.58 4.76
C PHE A 167 11.35 -9.86 5.54
N ASN A 168 12.27 -10.82 5.59
CA ASN A 168 12.06 -12.10 6.28
C ASN A 168 11.91 -11.95 7.80
N GLU A 169 12.56 -10.97 8.44
CA GLU A 169 12.44 -10.71 9.87
C GLU A 169 11.06 -10.15 10.26
N GLU A 170 10.39 -9.42 9.36
CA GLU A 170 9.12 -8.74 9.65
C GLU A 170 7.87 -9.55 9.28
N ILE A 171 7.98 -10.51 8.35
CA ILE A 171 6.86 -11.37 7.95
C ILE A 171 6.73 -12.67 8.77
N ASN A 172 7.73 -12.98 9.60
CA ASN A 172 7.74 -14.15 10.49
C ASN A 172 7.15 -13.82 11.86
#